data_AF-A0A950AHJ9-F1
#
_entry.id   AF-A0A950AHJ9-F1
#
_cell.length_a   1.000
_cell.length_b   1.000
_cell.length_c   1.000
_cell.angle_alpha   90.00
_cell.angle_beta   90.00
_cell.angle_gamma   90.00
#
_symmetry.space_group_name_H-M   'P 1'
#
loop_
_entity.id
_entity.type
_entity.pdbx_description
1 polymer ?
#
loop_
_entity_poly.entity_id
_entity_poly.type
_entity_poly.pdbx_seq_one_letter_code
_entity_poly.pdbx_strand_id
1 'polypeptide(L)'
;MSRFLKVFLRESLEGKIHLAAFGKHPAWDDHIDDLGLNTESLVLTKKLLYSQGIAGQLARGAWDQIERSGNAIEFNHRFCWSRQNQAIAGAVWASTDRKGRTRFPMIVCGQVGVDGPKAIDLLLRPIDELGVLSRSVKTQNEFRELYNRVYGELYRRTLQPPANQPTFQLTESEQNSILPSLVAISASIRAKQYRVTNGSHFRLISTLSRTRDTLCLWIAYLAAQGLSSSPPFLAITTNGKNWVDLIIGEPVDKDFFCLRANQTALPPTWLSVAETDRAKLESAARSFLEEGRRGQTGLRTQNRSWWASLFGR
;
A
#
# COMPACT_ATOMS: atom_id res chain seq x y z
N MET A 1 9.93 -21.70 1.98
CA MET A 1 9.65 -20.34 1.48
C MET A 1 8.36 -20.38 0.68
N SER A 2 7.35 -19.60 1.06
CA SER A 2 6.01 -19.62 0.44
C SER A 2 6.04 -19.20 -1.03
N ARG A 3 4.99 -19.57 -1.78
CA ARG A 3 4.85 -19.19 -3.20
C ARG A 3 4.89 -17.67 -3.37
N PHE A 4 4.21 -16.93 -2.51
CA PHE A 4 4.17 -15.47 -2.52
C PHE A 4 5.58 -14.85 -2.51
N LEU A 5 6.45 -15.21 -1.56
CA LEU A 5 7.78 -14.62 -1.48
C LEU A 5 8.66 -14.94 -2.71
N LYS A 6 8.38 -16.06 -3.39
CA LYS A 6 9.11 -16.49 -4.58
C LYS A 6 8.71 -15.71 -5.83
N VAL A 7 7.42 -15.42 -6.03
CA VAL A 7 6.87 -14.94 -7.31
C VAL A 7 6.30 -13.53 -7.25
N PHE A 8 5.79 -13.08 -6.11
CA PHE A 8 5.09 -11.80 -6.00
C PHE A 8 6.03 -10.63 -6.26
N LEU A 9 5.63 -9.77 -7.21
CA LEU A 9 6.42 -8.65 -7.70
C LEU A 9 7.84 -9.05 -8.17
N ARG A 10 7.92 -10.14 -8.94
CA ARG A 10 9.15 -10.59 -9.62
C ARG A 10 8.95 -10.94 -11.09
N GLU A 11 7.77 -10.65 -11.63
CA GLU A 11 7.42 -10.97 -13.01
C GLU A 11 8.00 -9.92 -13.96
N SER A 12 8.49 -10.36 -15.13
CA SER A 12 8.77 -9.45 -16.23
C SER A 12 7.45 -8.93 -16.79
N LEU A 13 7.29 -7.60 -16.84
CA LEU A 13 6.10 -6.97 -17.42
C LEU A 13 6.32 -6.48 -18.85
N GLU A 14 7.52 -6.61 -19.41
CA GLU A 14 7.83 -6.15 -20.78
C GLU A 14 7.47 -4.66 -21.01
N GLY A 15 7.61 -3.82 -19.98
CA GLY A 15 7.24 -2.40 -20.04
C GLY A 15 5.73 -2.11 -20.02
N LYS A 16 4.88 -3.13 -19.84
CA LYS A 16 3.42 -2.98 -19.79
C LYS A 16 2.92 -2.63 -18.39
N ILE A 17 1.81 -1.90 -18.34
CA ILE A 17 0.95 -1.82 -17.16
C ILE A 17 -0.15 -2.87 -17.29
N HIS A 18 -0.49 -3.47 -16.16
CA HIS A 18 -1.68 -4.31 -16.01
C HIS A 18 -2.62 -3.65 -15.00
N LEU A 19 -3.89 -3.52 -15.33
CA LEU A 19 -4.92 -2.99 -14.44
C LEU A 19 -5.85 -4.15 -14.05
N ALA A 20 -6.26 -4.25 -12.80
CA ALA A 20 -7.23 -5.22 -12.34
C ALA A 20 -8.40 -4.54 -11.63
N ALA A 21 -9.58 -5.13 -11.75
CA ALA A 21 -10.77 -4.74 -11.02
C ALA A 21 -11.50 -5.98 -10.50
N PHE A 22 -11.87 -5.98 -9.22
CA PHE A 22 -12.63 -7.06 -8.57
C PHE A 22 -13.39 -6.53 -7.36
N GLY A 23 -14.48 -7.20 -6.98
CA GLY A 23 -15.31 -6.82 -5.84
C GLY A 23 -16.79 -6.71 -6.18
N LYS A 24 -17.51 -5.85 -5.46
CA LYS A 24 -18.93 -5.56 -5.72
C LYS A 24 -19.12 -4.26 -6.49
N HIS A 25 -20.10 -4.24 -7.38
CA HIS A 25 -20.52 -3.04 -8.11
C HIS A 25 -22.03 -3.10 -8.41
N PRO A 26 -22.76 -1.97 -8.40
CA PRO A 26 -24.23 -1.95 -8.56
C PRO A 26 -24.75 -2.56 -9.87
N ALA A 27 -23.89 -2.68 -10.88
CA ALA A 27 -24.24 -3.27 -12.17
C ALA A 27 -24.27 -4.82 -12.18
N TRP A 28 -23.84 -5.49 -11.10
CA TRP A 28 -23.87 -6.96 -10.95
C TRP A 28 -24.76 -7.38 -9.79
N ASP A 29 -25.44 -8.52 -9.91
CA ASP A 29 -26.25 -9.08 -8.83
C ASP A 29 -25.42 -9.54 -7.64
N ASP A 30 -24.15 -9.92 -7.86
CA ASP A 30 -23.23 -10.36 -6.83
C ASP A 30 -21.85 -9.71 -6.93
N HIS A 31 -20.84 -10.44 -7.38
CA HIS A 31 -19.50 -9.91 -7.65
C HIS A 31 -19.40 -9.55 -9.12
N ILE A 32 -18.52 -8.60 -9.44
CA ILE A 32 -18.18 -8.36 -10.84
C ILE A 32 -17.43 -9.57 -11.40
N ASP A 33 -17.53 -9.77 -12.70
CA ASP A 33 -16.58 -10.65 -13.41
C ASP A 33 -15.21 -10.00 -13.31
N ASP A 34 -14.24 -10.68 -12.70
CA ASP A 34 -12.90 -10.14 -12.52
C ASP A 34 -12.35 -9.61 -13.84
N LEU A 35 -11.78 -8.41 -13.81
CA LEU A 35 -11.16 -7.79 -14.98
C LEU A 35 -9.65 -7.72 -14.78
N GLY A 36 -8.91 -8.09 -15.83
CA GLY A 36 -7.49 -7.78 -15.98
C GLY A 36 -6.54 -8.44 -14.97
N LEU A 37 -6.91 -9.60 -14.41
CA LEU A 37 -6.02 -10.46 -13.61
C LEU A 37 -5.00 -11.20 -14.49
N ASN A 38 -4.22 -10.43 -15.26
CA ASN A 38 -3.36 -10.93 -16.34
C ASN A 38 -1.96 -11.37 -15.88
N THR A 39 -1.64 -11.19 -14.60
CA THR A 39 -0.34 -11.54 -14.00
C THR A 39 -0.55 -12.35 -12.73
N GLU A 40 0.45 -13.14 -12.35
CA GLU A 40 0.40 -13.91 -11.12
C GLU A 40 0.35 -13.00 -9.88
N SER A 41 1.03 -11.86 -9.89
CA SER A 41 0.99 -10.89 -8.79
C SER A 41 -0.40 -10.29 -8.62
N LEU A 42 -1.13 -9.96 -9.70
CA LEU A 42 -2.51 -9.45 -9.57
C LEU A 42 -3.48 -10.54 -9.08
N VAL A 43 -3.31 -11.78 -9.52
CA VAL A 43 -4.06 -12.94 -8.99
C VAL A 43 -3.80 -13.11 -7.49
N LEU A 44 -2.53 -13.04 -7.07
CA LEU A 44 -2.16 -13.10 -5.65
C LEU A 44 -2.69 -11.91 -4.86
N THR A 45 -2.70 -10.70 -5.43
CA THR A 45 -3.30 -9.52 -4.80
C THR A 45 -4.79 -9.73 -4.55
N LYS A 46 -5.57 -10.18 -5.54
CA LYS A 46 -6.99 -10.53 -5.31
C LYS A 46 -7.13 -11.58 -4.22
N LYS A 47 -6.35 -12.67 -4.30
CA LYS A 47 -6.41 -13.76 -3.33
C LYS A 47 -6.17 -13.27 -1.91
N LEU A 48 -5.06 -12.56 -1.68
CA LEU A 48 -4.63 -12.14 -0.34
C LEU A 48 -5.51 -11.02 0.22
N LEU A 49 -5.75 -9.96 -0.57
CA LEU A 49 -6.51 -8.80 -0.10
C LEU A 49 -8.00 -9.09 0.03
N TYR A 50 -8.59 -9.71 -0.99
CA TYR A 50 -10.04 -9.82 -1.12
C TYR A 50 -10.56 -11.18 -0.63
N SER A 51 -10.12 -12.26 -1.28
CA SER A 51 -10.68 -13.60 -1.03
C SER A 51 -10.26 -14.22 0.30
N GLN A 52 -9.07 -13.88 0.82
CA GLN A 52 -8.58 -14.36 2.12
C GLN A 52 -8.65 -13.27 3.18
N GLY A 53 -8.21 -12.06 2.87
CA GLY A 53 -8.25 -10.91 3.77
C GLY A 53 -9.67 -10.48 4.11
N ILE A 54 -10.31 -9.69 3.24
CA ILE A 54 -11.64 -9.12 3.48
C ILE A 54 -12.69 -10.20 3.71
N ALA A 55 -12.80 -11.20 2.82
CA ALA A 55 -13.78 -12.26 2.96
C ALA A 55 -13.56 -13.09 4.23
N GLY A 56 -12.30 -13.37 4.60
CA GLY A 56 -11.96 -14.07 5.83
C GLY A 56 -12.34 -13.28 7.08
N GLN A 57 -12.12 -11.96 7.09
CA GLN A 57 -12.58 -11.07 8.18
C GLN A 57 -14.10 -11.08 8.34
N LEU A 58 -14.84 -11.06 7.23
CA LEU A 58 -16.29 -11.11 7.23
C LEU A 58 -16.82 -12.47 7.69
N ALA A 59 -16.24 -13.57 7.22
CA ALA A 59 -16.67 -14.93 7.55
C ALA A 59 -16.55 -15.25 9.04
N ARG A 60 -15.52 -14.71 9.71
CA ARG A 60 -15.33 -14.87 11.17
C ARG A 60 -16.08 -13.84 12.02
N GLY A 61 -16.81 -12.91 11.39
CA GLY A 61 -17.48 -11.82 12.10
C GLY A 61 -16.53 -10.87 12.83
N ALA A 62 -15.27 -10.75 12.40
CA ALA A 62 -14.26 -9.95 13.11
C ALA A 62 -14.64 -8.47 13.20
N TRP A 63 -15.34 -7.96 12.18
CA TRP A 63 -15.77 -6.57 12.16
C TRP A 63 -17.09 -6.32 12.89
N ASP A 64 -17.87 -7.37 13.20
CA ASP A 64 -19.21 -7.21 13.77
C ASP A 64 -19.16 -6.53 15.15
N GLN A 65 -18.10 -6.76 15.93
CA GLN A 65 -17.92 -6.13 17.24
C GLN A 65 -17.53 -4.65 17.13
N ILE A 66 -16.62 -4.31 16.21
CA ILE A 66 -16.21 -2.91 16.02
C ILE A 66 -17.30 -2.09 15.35
N GLU A 67 -18.14 -2.70 14.52
CA GLU A 67 -19.34 -2.07 13.96
C GLU A 67 -20.35 -1.75 15.07
N ARG A 68 -20.67 -2.71 15.94
CA ARG A 68 -21.59 -2.52 17.07
C ARG A 68 -21.09 -1.46 18.07
N SER A 69 -19.78 -1.34 18.25
CA SER A 69 -19.17 -0.38 19.19
C SER A 69 -18.84 0.98 18.55
N GLY A 70 -19.24 1.23 17.30
CA GLY A 70 -18.95 2.49 16.61
C GLY A 70 -17.47 2.71 16.29
N ASN A 71 -16.65 1.66 16.38
CA ASN A 71 -15.23 1.70 16.10
C ASN A 71 -14.88 1.29 14.66
N ALA A 72 -15.88 0.99 13.84
CA ALA A 72 -15.72 0.70 12.44
C ALA A 72 -15.54 1.99 11.60
N ILE A 73 -14.68 1.93 10.58
CA ILE A 73 -14.57 2.93 9.52
C ILE A 73 -15.09 2.35 8.19
N GLU A 74 -15.50 3.23 7.28
CA GLU A 74 -15.87 2.83 5.92
C GLU A 74 -14.64 2.50 5.07
N PHE A 75 -14.85 1.66 4.04
CA PHE A 75 -13.82 1.40 3.04
C PHE A 75 -13.54 2.67 2.22
N ASN A 76 -12.35 3.22 2.37
CA ASN A 76 -11.88 4.39 1.61
C ASN A 76 -10.35 4.45 1.57
N HIS A 77 -9.74 3.35 1.14
CA HIS A 77 -8.31 3.09 1.28
C HIS A 77 -7.57 3.24 -0.04
N ARG A 78 -6.33 3.71 0.06
CA ARG A 78 -5.33 3.59 -1.01
C ARG A 78 -4.21 2.72 -0.49
N PHE A 79 -3.63 1.95 -1.38
CA PHE A 79 -2.53 1.08 -1.00
C PHE A 79 -1.46 1.02 -2.08
N CYS A 80 -0.26 0.65 -1.64
CA CYS A 80 0.86 0.32 -2.51
C CYS A 80 1.60 -0.88 -1.95
N TRP A 81 1.64 -1.98 -2.72
CA TRP A 81 2.65 -3.01 -2.57
C TRP A 81 3.88 -2.62 -3.36
N SER A 82 5.05 -2.75 -2.76
CA SER A 82 6.31 -2.46 -3.44
C SER A 82 7.34 -3.54 -3.16
N ARG A 83 8.14 -3.84 -4.19
CA ARG A 83 9.32 -4.69 -4.10
C ARG A 83 10.30 -4.28 -5.19
N GLN A 84 11.45 -3.72 -4.78
CA GLN A 84 12.47 -3.25 -5.73
C GLN A 84 11.86 -2.33 -6.80
N ASN A 85 11.97 -2.71 -8.08
CA ASN A 85 11.49 -1.94 -9.24
C ASN A 85 10.14 -2.43 -9.76
N GLN A 86 9.32 -3.04 -8.90
CA GLN A 86 7.96 -3.42 -9.27
C GLN A 86 7.01 -3.10 -8.12
N ALA A 87 5.83 -2.63 -8.47
CA ALA A 87 4.82 -2.25 -7.50
C ALA A 87 3.41 -2.50 -8.01
N ILE A 88 2.49 -2.66 -7.06
CA ILE A 88 1.05 -2.62 -7.28
C ILE A 88 0.48 -1.49 -6.44
N ALA A 89 -0.16 -0.50 -7.08
CA ALA A 89 -0.88 0.56 -6.37
C ALA A 89 -2.36 0.53 -6.73
N GLY A 90 -3.22 0.84 -5.77
CA GLY A 90 -4.66 0.76 -6.00
C GLY A 90 -5.49 1.40 -4.90
N ALA A 91 -6.81 1.26 -5.06
CA ALA A 91 -7.79 1.77 -4.11
C ALA A 91 -8.85 0.72 -3.79
N VAL A 92 -9.40 0.86 -2.57
CA VAL A 92 -10.50 0.07 -2.02
C VAL A 92 -11.57 1.05 -1.57
N TRP A 93 -12.77 0.95 -2.11
CA TRP A 93 -13.88 1.82 -1.72
C TRP A 93 -15.15 1.05 -1.41
N ALA A 94 -15.95 1.62 -0.51
CA ALA A 94 -17.26 1.10 -0.17
C ALA A 94 -18.12 1.00 -1.43
N SER A 95 -18.80 -0.11 -1.59
CA SER A 95 -19.61 -0.41 -2.76
C SER A 95 -20.80 -1.28 -2.37
N THR A 96 -21.66 -1.54 -3.33
CA THR A 96 -22.82 -2.42 -3.20
C THR A 96 -23.00 -3.22 -4.48
N ASP A 97 -23.73 -4.33 -4.41
CA ASP A 97 -24.23 -5.00 -5.60
C ASP A 97 -25.64 -4.52 -5.97
N ARG A 98 -26.21 -5.05 -7.06
CA ARG A 98 -27.57 -4.70 -7.52
C ARG A 98 -28.64 -5.02 -6.48
N LYS A 99 -28.39 -5.99 -5.60
CA LYS A 99 -29.30 -6.40 -4.51
C LYS A 99 -29.15 -5.54 -3.26
N GLY A 100 -28.26 -4.55 -3.26
CA GLY A 100 -28.06 -3.63 -2.15
C GLY A 100 -27.13 -4.17 -1.04
N ARG A 101 -26.39 -5.27 -1.26
CA ARG A 101 -25.51 -5.85 -0.23
C ARG A 101 -24.18 -5.08 -0.18
N THR A 102 -23.86 -4.52 1.00
CA THR A 102 -22.76 -3.54 1.18
C THR A 102 -21.51 -4.05 1.90
N ARG A 103 -21.48 -5.32 2.35
CA ARG A 103 -20.36 -5.83 3.17
C ARG A 103 -19.02 -5.92 2.44
N PHE A 104 -19.03 -6.02 1.11
CA PHE A 104 -17.82 -6.14 0.29
C PHE A 104 -17.54 -4.85 -0.48
N PRO A 105 -16.26 -4.41 -0.56
CA PRO A 105 -15.89 -3.23 -1.31
C PRO A 105 -15.72 -3.54 -2.81
N MET A 106 -15.45 -2.49 -3.57
CA MET A 106 -14.84 -2.55 -4.89
C MET A 106 -13.34 -2.29 -4.76
N ILE A 107 -12.53 -2.99 -5.53
CA ILE A 107 -11.07 -2.82 -5.58
C ILE A 107 -10.62 -2.67 -7.03
N VAL A 108 -9.79 -1.67 -7.26
CA VAL A 108 -9.05 -1.50 -8.52
C VAL A 108 -7.59 -1.23 -8.21
N CYS A 109 -6.69 -1.92 -8.90
CA CYS A 109 -5.25 -1.77 -8.74
C CYS A 109 -4.49 -1.98 -10.04
N GLY A 110 -3.38 -1.28 -10.19
CA GLY A 110 -2.47 -1.45 -11.32
C GLY A 110 -1.14 -2.05 -10.88
N GLN A 111 -0.53 -2.88 -11.72
CA GLN A 111 0.83 -3.38 -11.58
C GLN A 111 1.73 -2.72 -12.63
N VAL A 112 2.93 -2.30 -12.21
CA VAL A 112 3.90 -1.63 -13.08
C VAL A 112 5.34 -1.97 -12.68
N GLY A 113 6.24 -1.99 -13.66
CA GLY A 113 7.68 -2.26 -13.51
C GLY A 113 8.47 -1.00 -13.15
N VAL A 114 8.03 -0.27 -12.12
CA VAL A 114 8.77 0.83 -11.51
C VAL A 114 8.74 0.72 -9.98
N ASP A 115 9.59 1.49 -9.31
CA ASP A 115 9.56 1.62 -7.85
C ASP A 115 8.20 2.14 -7.34
N GLY A 116 7.92 1.84 -6.07
CA GLY A 116 6.62 2.15 -5.47
C GLY A 116 6.21 3.62 -5.51
N PRO A 117 7.08 4.63 -5.23
CA PRO A 117 6.72 6.04 -5.35
C PRO A 117 6.30 6.43 -6.77
N LYS A 118 7.02 5.96 -7.81
CA LYS A 118 6.62 6.21 -9.21
C LYS A 118 5.31 5.51 -9.55
N ALA A 119 5.09 4.30 -9.05
CA ALA A 119 3.83 3.58 -9.27
C ALA A 119 2.64 4.32 -8.64
N ILE A 120 2.81 4.89 -7.44
CA ILE A 120 1.78 5.70 -6.77
C ILE A 120 1.39 6.90 -7.66
N ASP A 121 2.37 7.64 -8.17
CA ASP A 121 2.14 8.81 -9.02
C ASP A 121 1.45 8.48 -10.34
N LEU A 122 1.84 7.36 -10.93
CA LEU A 122 1.33 6.92 -12.21
C LEU A 122 -0.11 6.38 -12.10
N LEU A 123 -0.40 5.62 -11.04
CA LEU A 123 -1.59 4.78 -10.96
C LEU A 123 -2.73 5.39 -10.13
N LEU A 124 -2.44 6.02 -8.98
CA LEU A 124 -3.51 6.32 -8.02
C LEU A 124 -4.54 7.32 -8.55
N ARG A 125 -4.10 8.39 -9.23
CA ARG A 125 -5.04 9.40 -9.75
C ARG A 125 -6.03 8.81 -10.77
N PRO A 126 -5.60 8.13 -11.85
CA PRO A 126 -6.53 7.48 -12.78
C PRO A 126 -7.46 6.45 -12.10
N ILE A 127 -6.97 5.73 -11.09
CA ILE A 127 -7.76 4.76 -10.32
C ILE A 127 -8.82 5.46 -9.45
N ASP A 128 -8.47 6.55 -8.77
CA ASP A 128 -9.41 7.36 -7.99
C ASP A 128 -10.49 7.97 -8.91
N GLU A 129 -10.10 8.47 -10.09
CA GLU A 129 -11.05 8.98 -11.10
C GLU A 129 -12.01 7.88 -11.59
N LEU A 130 -11.50 6.65 -11.83
CA LEU A 130 -12.34 5.49 -12.14
C LEU A 130 -13.35 5.23 -11.02
N GLY A 131 -12.92 5.21 -9.75
CA GLY A 131 -13.78 4.94 -8.60
C GLY A 131 -14.86 6.02 -8.38
N VAL A 132 -14.60 7.28 -8.74
CA VAL A 132 -15.61 8.34 -8.74
C VAL A 132 -16.62 8.11 -9.86
N LEU A 133 -16.14 7.93 -11.09
CA LEU A 133 -16.97 7.78 -12.28
C LEU A 133 -17.80 6.49 -12.28
N SER A 134 -17.32 5.41 -11.66
CA SER A 134 -18.05 4.15 -11.61
C SER A 134 -19.36 4.26 -10.81
N ARG A 135 -19.50 5.25 -9.92
CA ARG A 135 -20.73 5.42 -9.12
C ARG A 135 -21.96 5.76 -9.97
N SER A 136 -21.77 6.43 -11.10
CA SER A 136 -22.85 6.77 -12.03
C SER A 136 -23.17 5.64 -13.02
N VAL A 137 -22.31 4.63 -13.14
CA VAL A 137 -22.47 3.51 -14.07
C VAL A 137 -23.57 2.56 -13.61
N LYS A 138 -24.48 2.19 -14.51
CA LYS A 138 -25.64 1.34 -14.21
C LYS A 138 -25.58 -0.03 -14.86
N THR A 139 -24.84 -0.16 -15.97
CA THR A 139 -24.73 -1.42 -16.71
C THR A 139 -23.31 -1.99 -16.65
N GLN A 140 -23.21 -3.30 -16.91
CA GLN A 140 -21.92 -3.98 -16.94
C GLN A 140 -21.05 -3.49 -18.10
N ASN A 141 -21.67 -3.21 -19.26
CA ASN A 141 -20.98 -2.73 -20.46
C ASN A 141 -20.40 -1.32 -20.24
N GLU A 142 -21.18 -0.40 -19.68
CA GLU A 142 -20.70 0.95 -19.31
C GLU A 142 -19.48 0.87 -18.36
N PHE A 143 -19.49 -0.08 -17.40
CA PHE A 143 -18.37 -0.25 -16.48
C PHE A 143 -17.12 -0.77 -17.21
N ARG A 144 -17.28 -1.72 -18.13
CA ARG A 144 -16.19 -2.25 -18.96
C ARG A 144 -15.60 -1.17 -19.87
N GLU A 145 -16.45 -0.35 -20.48
CA GLU A 145 -16.03 0.79 -21.30
C GLU A 145 -15.24 1.81 -20.47
N LEU A 146 -15.73 2.17 -19.28
CA LEU A 146 -15.02 3.04 -18.35
C LEU A 146 -13.65 2.45 -17.96
N TYR A 147 -13.62 1.17 -17.59
CA TYR A 147 -12.39 0.45 -17.26
C TYR A 147 -11.39 0.44 -18.43
N ASN A 148 -11.85 0.09 -19.64
CA ASN A 148 -11.01 0.04 -20.84
C ASN A 148 -10.45 1.41 -21.21
N ARG A 149 -11.23 2.48 -21.05
CA ARG A 149 -10.78 3.85 -21.26
C ARG A 149 -9.63 4.23 -20.32
N VAL A 150 -9.80 3.95 -19.02
CA VAL A 150 -8.75 4.22 -18.00
C VAL A 150 -7.53 3.35 -18.25
N TYR A 151 -7.71 2.08 -18.63
CA TYR A 151 -6.60 1.20 -18.98
C TYR A 151 -5.81 1.71 -20.19
N GLY A 152 -6.48 2.15 -21.26
CA GLY A 152 -5.85 2.74 -22.43
C GLY A 152 -5.16 4.09 -22.13
N GLU A 153 -5.64 4.85 -21.16
CA GLU A 153 -4.95 6.05 -20.68
C GLU A 153 -3.65 5.71 -19.94
N LEU A 154 -3.71 4.77 -18.99
CA LEU A 154 -2.54 4.29 -18.26
C LEU A 154 -1.46 3.75 -19.21
N TYR A 155 -1.85 2.98 -20.21
CA TYR A 155 -0.96 2.47 -21.25
C TYR A 155 -0.28 3.59 -22.06
N ARG A 156 -0.96 4.72 -22.31
CA ARG A 156 -0.33 5.85 -22.99
C ARG A 156 0.67 6.58 -22.10
N ARG A 157 0.43 6.63 -20.78
CA ARG A 157 1.34 7.26 -19.82
C ARG A 157 2.67 6.52 -19.67
N THR A 158 2.71 5.20 -19.85
CA THR A 158 3.98 4.44 -19.81
C THR A 158 4.91 4.72 -20.98
N LEU A 159 4.36 5.22 -22.09
CA LEU A 159 5.14 5.61 -23.27
C LEU A 159 5.81 6.98 -23.10
N GLN A 160 5.43 7.74 -22.07
CA GLN A 160 6.02 9.04 -21.80
C GLN A 160 7.30 8.88 -20.96
N PRO A 161 8.33 9.71 -21.18
CA PRO A 161 9.51 9.72 -20.34
C PRO A 161 9.09 9.97 -18.87
N PRO A 162 9.77 9.34 -17.91
CA PRO A 162 9.40 9.47 -16.51
C PRO A 162 9.40 10.95 -16.13
N ALA A 163 8.27 11.41 -15.58
CA ALA A 163 8.23 12.70 -14.90
C ALA A 163 9.30 12.73 -13.80
N ASN A 164 9.72 13.94 -13.41
CA ASN A 164 10.66 14.15 -12.31
C ASN A 164 10.32 13.26 -11.10
N GLN A 165 11.35 12.84 -10.36
CA GLN A 165 11.16 11.94 -9.21
C GLN A 165 10.05 12.46 -8.29
N PRO A 166 9.15 11.57 -7.80
CA PRO A 166 8.15 11.95 -6.83
C PRO A 166 8.83 12.57 -5.61
N THR A 167 8.68 13.88 -5.44
CA THR A 167 9.11 14.57 -4.23
C THR A 167 7.91 14.73 -3.32
N PHE A 168 7.99 14.16 -2.11
CA PHE A 168 7.15 14.60 -1.00
C PHE A 168 7.90 15.73 -0.29
N GLN A 169 7.23 16.87 -0.10
CA GLN A 169 7.78 18.00 0.65
C GLN A 169 7.08 18.04 2.00
N LEU A 170 7.85 17.90 3.08
CA LEU A 170 7.35 17.94 4.45
C LEU A 170 7.80 19.22 5.13
N THR A 171 6.87 19.88 5.79
CA THR A 171 7.19 20.94 6.76
C THR A 171 7.99 20.37 7.93
N GLU A 172 8.72 21.21 8.64
CA GLU A 172 9.47 20.80 9.83
C GLU A 172 8.54 20.19 10.91
N SER A 173 7.32 20.73 11.05
CA SER A 173 6.30 20.20 11.96
C SER A 173 5.85 18.78 11.57
N GLU A 174 5.61 18.53 10.28
CA GLU A 174 5.29 17.19 9.77
C GLU A 174 6.45 16.21 9.99
N GLN A 175 7.69 16.64 9.76
CA GLN A 175 8.87 15.81 10.02
C GLN A 175 8.99 15.41 11.50
N ASN A 176 8.87 16.38 12.41
CA ASN A 176 8.97 16.13 13.84
C ASN A 176 7.84 15.22 14.34
N SER A 177 6.65 15.31 13.76
CA SER A 177 5.52 14.47 14.15
C SER A 177 5.59 13.04 13.60
N ILE A 178 6.23 12.80 12.45
CA ILE A 178 6.37 11.45 11.89
C ILE A 178 7.63 10.71 12.36
N LEU A 179 8.64 11.44 12.83
CA LEU A 179 9.92 10.88 13.26
C LEU A 179 9.78 9.71 14.26
N PRO A 180 8.95 9.78 15.33
CA PRO A 180 8.78 8.66 16.24
C PRO A 180 8.29 7.38 15.54
N SER A 181 7.39 7.51 14.57
CA SER A 181 6.88 6.38 13.78
C SER A 181 7.98 5.75 12.91
N LEU A 182 8.85 6.57 12.31
CA LEU A 182 10.00 6.10 11.52
C LEU A 182 11.01 5.32 12.37
N VAL A 183 11.27 5.81 13.58
CA VAL A 183 12.14 5.12 14.56
C VAL A 183 11.52 3.79 14.99
N ALA A 184 10.22 3.79 15.32
CA ALA A 184 9.52 2.60 15.77
C ALA A 184 9.53 1.47 14.73
N ILE A 185 9.29 1.78 13.45
CA ILE A 185 9.33 0.77 12.39
C ILE A 185 10.76 0.28 12.14
N SER A 186 11.76 1.16 12.18
CA SER A 186 13.16 0.76 11.97
C SER A 186 13.67 -0.13 13.10
N ALA A 187 13.32 0.17 14.35
CA ALA A 187 13.58 -0.69 15.49
C ALA A 187 12.91 -2.06 15.32
N SER A 188 11.64 -2.07 14.91
CA SER A 188 10.89 -3.31 14.66
C SER A 188 11.52 -4.16 13.56
N ILE A 189 11.98 -3.52 12.49
CA ILE A 189 12.66 -4.17 11.38
C ILE A 189 13.97 -4.83 11.83
N ARG A 190 14.77 -4.11 12.64
CA ARG A 190 16.04 -4.61 13.18
C ARG A 190 15.83 -5.77 14.15
N ALA A 191 14.92 -5.61 15.11
CA ALA A 191 14.64 -6.61 16.15
C ALA A 191 14.18 -7.94 15.54
N LYS A 192 13.46 -7.90 14.42
CA LYS A 192 12.89 -9.09 13.80
C LYS A 192 13.83 -9.86 12.87
N GLN A 193 15.08 -9.39 12.62
CA GLN A 193 16.10 -10.02 11.75
C GLN A 193 15.50 -10.92 10.65
N TYR A 194 14.58 -10.36 9.84
CA TYR A 194 13.51 -11.13 9.17
C TYR A 194 13.96 -12.44 8.51
N ARG A 195 13.78 -13.57 9.21
CA ARG A 195 13.50 -14.87 8.58
C ARG A 195 12.02 -14.83 8.19
N VAL A 196 11.74 -14.25 7.02
CA VAL A 196 10.37 -13.98 6.52
C VAL A 196 9.64 -15.30 6.30
N THR A 197 8.94 -15.79 7.32
CA THR A 197 7.97 -16.89 7.18
C THR A 197 6.54 -16.37 7.18
N ASN A 198 6.24 -15.33 7.97
CA ASN A 198 4.92 -14.69 8.07
C ASN A 198 5.02 -13.15 7.98
N GLY A 199 3.95 -12.50 7.52
CA GLY A 199 3.79 -11.05 7.50
C GLY A 199 3.82 -10.43 8.90
N SER A 200 4.27 -9.18 8.98
CA SER A 200 4.17 -8.35 10.19
C SER A 200 3.41 -7.07 9.88
N HIS A 201 2.27 -6.89 10.53
CA HIS A 201 1.48 -5.67 10.51
C HIS A 201 1.95 -4.65 11.55
N PHE A 202 1.93 -3.37 11.16
CA PHE A 202 2.23 -2.22 11.99
C PHE A 202 1.23 -1.11 11.68
N ARG A 203 0.63 -0.49 12.69
CA ARG A 203 -0.14 0.75 12.51
C ARG A 203 0.69 1.92 13.03
N LEU A 204 0.96 2.91 12.21
CA LEU A 204 1.82 4.03 12.56
C LEU A 204 1.09 5.35 12.38
N ILE A 205 1.45 6.35 13.18
CA ILE A 205 0.91 7.69 13.02
C ILE A 205 1.45 8.31 11.73
N SER A 206 0.56 8.91 10.95
CA SER A 206 0.88 9.74 9.78
C SER A 206 0.14 11.07 9.92
N THR A 207 0.87 12.17 9.97
CA THR A 207 0.29 13.51 10.11
C THR A 207 0.09 14.22 8.78
N LEU A 208 0.43 13.56 7.67
CA LEU A 208 0.33 14.15 6.33
C LEU A 208 -1.12 14.24 5.88
N SER A 209 -1.48 15.41 5.36
CA SER A 209 -2.84 15.69 4.89
C SER A 209 -3.23 14.92 3.63
N ARG A 210 -2.25 14.57 2.79
CA ARG A 210 -2.46 13.91 1.51
C ARG A 210 -2.10 12.43 1.58
N THR A 211 -3.07 11.60 1.22
CA THR A 211 -2.98 10.14 1.09
C THR A 211 -1.81 9.70 0.21
N ARG A 212 -1.63 10.36 -0.95
CA ARG A 212 -0.50 10.11 -1.86
C ARG A 212 0.83 10.30 -1.15
N ASP A 213 1.00 11.43 -0.46
CA ASP A 213 2.27 11.79 0.16
C ASP A 213 2.59 10.87 1.35
N THR A 214 1.57 10.45 2.11
CA THR A 214 1.68 9.37 3.11
C THR A 214 2.23 8.09 2.47
N LEU A 215 1.61 7.60 1.40
CA LEU A 215 2.08 6.36 0.76
C LEU A 215 3.49 6.51 0.20
N CYS A 216 3.78 7.60 -0.50
CA CYS A 216 5.11 7.84 -1.07
C CYS A 216 6.20 7.86 0.00
N LEU A 217 5.99 8.58 1.11
CA LEU A 217 6.93 8.64 2.22
C LEU A 217 7.22 7.24 2.78
N TRP A 218 6.18 6.51 3.16
CA TRP A 218 6.34 5.21 3.83
C TRP A 218 6.95 4.15 2.93
N ILE A 219 6.53 4.11 1.65
CA ILE A 219 7.09 3.20 0.67
C ILE A 219 8.57 3.53 0.38
N ALA A 220 8.91 4.81 0.23
CA ALA A 220 10.30 5.23 0.03
C ALA A 220 11.16 4.91 1.27
N TYR A 221 10.63 5.12 2.47
CA TYR A 221 11.34 4.83 3.71
C TYR A 221 11.64 3.34 3.87
N LEU A 222 10.63 2.47 3.67
CA LEU A 222 10.80 1.02 3.75
C LEU A 222 11.80 0.50 2.71
N ALA A 223 11.78 1.06 1.51
CA ALA A 223 12.76 0.73 0.48
C ALA A 223 14.19 1.16 0.89
N ALA A 224 14.36 2.31 1.55
CA ALA A 224 15.64 2.80 2.05
C ALA A 224 16.22 1.98 3.22
N GLN A 225 15.39 1.21 3.94
CA GLN A 225 15.85 0.32 5.01
C GLN A 225 16.66 -0.88 4.50
N GLY A 226 16.72 -1.14 3.19
CA GLY A 226 17.65 -2.12 2.61
C GLY A 226 17.47 -3.55 3.13
N LEU A 227 16.22 -4.01 3.29
CA LEU A 227 15.89 -5.32 3.84
C LEU A 227 16.62 -6.46 3.09
N SER A 228 17.42 -7.27 3.80
CA SER A 228 18.35 -8.26 3.22
C SER A 228 17.70 -9.33 2.34
N SER A 229 16.45 -9.69 2.61
CA SER A 229 15.67 -10.65 1.79
C SER A 229 14.76 -9.98 0.75
N SER A 230 14.74 -8.65 0.73
CA SER A 230 13.83 -7.81 -0.05
C SER A 230 12.40 -8.38 -0.09
N PRO A 231 11.76 -8.58 1.09
CA PRO A 231 10.37 -9.00 1.11
C PRO A 231 9.52 -7.87 0.52
N PRO A 232 8.42 -8.20 -0.18
CA PRO A 232 7.45 -7.19 -0.55
C PRO A 232 6.85 -6.59 0.73
N PHE A 233 6.51 -5.31 0.66
CA PHE A 233 5.81 -4.62 1.73
C PHE A 233 4.61 -3.88 1.17
N LEU A 234 3.57 -3.79 1.97
CA LEU A 234 2.31 -3.10 1.68
C LEU A 234 2.19 -1.89 2.61
N ALA A 235 1.89 -0.73 2.04
CA ALA A 235 1.36 0.41 2.80
C ALA A 235 -0.11 0.61 2.45
N ILE A 236 -0.95 0.81 3.45
CA ILE A 236 -2.39 1.11 3.32
C ILE A 236 -2.66 2.38 4.10
N THR A 237 -3.34 3.32 3.49
CA THR A 237 -3.83 4.54 4.12
C THR A 237 -5.32 4.69 3.83
N THR A 238 -6.04 5.46 4.64
CA THR A 238 -7.43 5.80 4.41
C THR A 238 -7.57 7.31 4.38
N ASN A 239 -8.39 7.82 3.46
CA ASN A 239 -8.54 9.26 3.29
C ASN A 239 -8.99 9.93 4.58
N GLY A 240 -8.33 11.05 4.92
CA GLY A 240 -8.69 11.89 6.06
C GLY A 240 -8.38 11.30 7.43
N LYS A 241 -7.58 10.23 7.51
CA LYS A 241 -7.12 9.68 8.80
C LYS A 241 -5.63 9.86 8.98
N ASN A 242 -5.22 10.00 10.23
CA ASN A 242 -3.84 10.31 10.63
C ASN A 242 -3.01 9.06 10.95
N TRP A 243 -3.24 7.96 10.24
CA TRP A 243 -2.45 6.74 10.38
C TRP A 243 -2.22 6.04 9.04
N VAL A 244 -1.20 5.18 9.04
CA VAL A 244 -0.88 4.25 7.97
C VAL A 244 -0.80 2.85 8.57
N ASP A 245 -1.23 1.85 7.81
CA ASP A 245 -1.01 0.44 8.12
C ASP A 245 0.06 -0.10 7.17
N LEU A 246 1.11 -0.70 7.73
CA LEU A 246 2.22 -1.30 6.99
C LEU A 246 2.21 -2.81 7.24
N ILE A 247 2.37 -3.61 6.18
CA ILE A 247 2.55 -5.05 6.27
C ILE A 247 3.85 -5.43 5.55
N ILE A 248 4.81 -6.01 6.27
CA ILE A 248 6.10 -6.44 5.73
C ILE A 248 6.08 -7.97 5.60
N GLY A 249 6.24 -8.50 4.38
CA GLY A 249 6.18 -9.94 4.09
C GLY A 249 4.83 -10.38 3.52
N GLU A 250 4.54 -11.69 3.62
CA GLU A 250 3.26 -12.26 3.15
C GLU A 250 2.14 -11.92 4.14
N PRO A 251 1.14 -11.10 3.73
CA PRO A 251 0.04 -10.78 4.62
C PRO A 251 -0.79 -12.03 4.90
N VAL A 252 -1.26 -12.13 6.14
CA VAL A 252 -2.28 -13.09 6.54
C VAL A 252 -3.61 -12.39 6.68
N ASP A 253 -4.68 -13.17 6.72
CA ASP A 253 -6.05 -12.68 6.79
C ASP A 253 -6.29 -11.68 7.94
N LYS A 254 -5.72 -11.93 9.13
CA LYS A 254 -5.81 -11.05 10.31
C LYS A 254 -5.21 -9.65 10.09
N ASP A 255 -4.23 -9.52 9.20
CA ASP A 255 -3.57 -8.23 8.94
C ASP A 255 -4.52 -7.23 8.29
N PHE A 256 -5.56 -7.71 7.59
CA PHE A 256 -6.56 -6.88 6.94
C PHE A 256 -7.70 -6.42 7.86
N PHE A 257 -7.65 -6.75 9.16
CA PHE A 257 -8.59 -6.20 10.15
C PHE A 257 -8.57 -4.66 10.13
N CYS A 258 -7.41 -4.07 9.82
CA CYS A 258 -7.17 -2.65 9.77
C CYS A 258 -8.06 -1.87 8.78
N LEU A 259 -8.61 -2.53 7.76
CA LEU A 259 -9.47 -1.90 6.74
C LEU A 259 -10.80 -1.40 7.31
N ARG A 260 -11.23 -1.90 8.47
CA ARG A 260 -12.44 -1.41 9.14
C ARG A 260 -12.17 -0.87 10.53
N ALA A 261 -10.97 -1.02 11.09
CA ALA A 261 -10.68 -0.59 12.45
C ALA A 261 -10.20 0.87 12.53
N ASN A 262 -10.87 1.70 13.33
CA ASN A 262 -10.35 3.00 13.76
C ASN A 262 -9.18 2.84 14.76
N GLN A 263 -8.64 3.94 15.29
CA GLN A 263 -7.55 3.93 16.27
C GLN A 263 -7.93 3.33 17.63
N THR A 264 -9.20 3.36 18.02
CA THR A 264 -9.67 2.73 19.26
C THR A 264 -9.64 1.20 19.13
N ALA A 265 -10.14 0.67 18.02
CA ALA A 265 -10.18 -0.77 17.75
C ALA A 265 -8.80 -1.36 17.41
N LEU A 266 -7.94 -0.58 16.76
CA LEU A 266 -6.58 -0.97 16.42
C LEU A 266 -5.66 0.23 16.67
N PRO A 267 -5.02 0.30 17.86
CA PRO A 267 -4.16 1.41 18.24
C PRO A 267 -2.83 1.40 17.47
N PRO A 268 -2.12 2.54 17.44
CA PRO A 268 -0.78 2.60 16.88
C PRO A 268 0.19 1.64 17.57
N THR A 269 1.10 1.09 16.78
CA THR A 269 2.19 0.24 17.24
C THR A 269 3.26 1.10 17.89
N TRP A 270 3.59 0.78 19.14
CA TRP A 270 4.67 1.39 19.90
C TRP A 270 5.71 0.33 20.22
N LEU A 271 6.99 0.67 20.08
CA LEU A 271 8.10 -0.20 20.49
C LEU A 271 8.96 0.54 21.52
N SER A 272 9.28 -0.15 22.62
CA SER A 272 10.32 0.31 23.52
C SER A 272 11.68 0.03 22.88
N VAL A 273 12.52 1.06 22.76
CA VAL A 273 13.87 0.98 22.17
C VAL A 273 14.85 1.52 23.19
N ALA A 274 15.98 0.84 23.39
CA ALA A 274 17.06 1.35 24.24
C ALA A 274 17.54 2.72 23.74
N GLU A 275 17.83 3.64 24.66
CA GLU A 275 18.11 5.05 24.33
C GLU A 275 19.29 5.21 23.35
N THR A 276 20.32 4.37 23.49
CA THR A 276 21.49 4.36 22.61
C THR A 276 21.17 3.94 21.17
N ASP A 277 20.24 2.99 20.99
CA ASP A 277 19.76 2.57 19.67
C ASP A 277 18.79 3.59 19.07
N ARG A 278 17.98 4.22 19.93
CA ARG A 278 17.05 5.28 19.54
C ARG A 278 17.78 6.44 18.87
N ALA A 279 18.87 6.96 19.47
CA ALA A 279 19.63 8.07 18.89
C ALA A 279 20.16 7.76 17.47
N LYS A 280 20.67 6.53 17.25
CA LYS A 280 21.14 6.09 15.92
C LYS A 280 19.98 6.01 14.91
N LEU A 281 18.84 5.48 15.34
CA LEU A 281 17.65 5.36 14.49
C LEU A 281 17.05 6.72 14.15
N GLU A 282 17.00 7.64 15.11
CA GLU A 282 16.55 9.02 14.91
C GLU A 282 17.45 9.77 13.92
N SER A 283 18.78 9.66 14.07
CA SER A 283 19.73 10.24 13.13
C SER A 283 19.50 9.73 11.70
N ALA A 284 19.32 8.41 11.53
CA ALA A 284 19.02 7.80 10.24
C ALA A 284 17.70 8.28 9.64
N ALA A 285 16.64 8.35 10.44
CA ALA A 285 15.34 8.82 10.00
C ALA A 285 15.37 10.30 9.60
N ARG A 286 16.08 11.16 10.35
CA ARG A 286 16.27 12.58 9.99
C ARG A 286 17.06 12.75 8.70
N SER A 287 18.13 11.97 8.50
CA SER A 287 18.89 12.00 7.24
C SER A 287 17.99 11.69 6.05
N PHE A 288 17.15 10.65 6.16
CA PHE A 288 16.18 10.31 5.11
C PHE A 288 15.19 11.45 4.83
N LEU A 289 14.65 12.09 5.88
CA LEU A 289 13.72 13.22 5.73
C LEU A 289 14.38 14.42 5.04
N GLU A 290 15.63 14.74 5.38
CA GLU A 290 16.39 15.82 4.74
C GLU A 290 16.74 15.52 3.27
N GLU A 291 17.07 14.28 2.93
CA GLU A 291 17.27 13.84 1.55
C GLU A 291 16.00 14.01 0.71
N GLY A 292 14.84 13.66 1.29
CA GLY A 292 13.53 13.85 0.66
C GLY A 292 13.24 15.32 0.37
N ARG A 293 13.53 16.21 1.32
CA ARG A 293 13.37 17.67 1.16
C ARG A 293 14.19 18.23 0.00
N ARG A 294 15.38 17.68 -0.25
CA ARG A 294 16.27 18.12 -1.33
C ARG A 294 15.89 17.55 -2.70
N GLY A 295 14.82 16.76 -2.79
CA GLY A 295 14.48 15.99 -3.99
C GLY A 295 15.52 14.94 -4.35
N GLN A 296 16.33 14.53 -3.37
CA GLN A 296 17.43 13.59 -3.51
C GLN A 296 17.10 12.19 -2.99
N THR A 297 15.82 11.91 -2.70
CA THR A 297 15.30 10.54 -2.53
C THR A 297 15.30 9.79 -3.87
N GLY A 298 16.42 9.85 -4.60
CA GLY A 298 16.79 8.74 -5.44
C GLY A 298 16.95 7.58 -4.48
N LEU A 299 16.11 6.54 -4.65
CA LEU A 299 16.53 5.18 -4.35
C LEU A 299 17.87 5.02 -5.05
N ARG A 300 18.97 5.33 -4.36
CA ARG A 300 20.32 5.11 -4.85
C ARG A 300 20.32 3.64 -5.20
N THR A 301 20.31 3.36 -6.49
CA THR A 301 20.59 2.04 -7.03
C THR A 301 21.79 1.53 -6.25
N GLN A 302 21.59 0.37 -5.62
CA GLN A 302 22.54 -0.32 -4.78
C GLN A 302 23.96 -0.11 -5.30
N ASN A 303 24.77 0.68 -4.59
CA ASN A 303 26.22 0.61 -4.72
C ASN A 303 26.99 1.28 -3.59
N ARG A 304 26.34 2.06 -2.73
CA ARG A 304 26.89 2.42 -1.41
C ARG A 304 25.77 2.40 -0.40
N SER A 305 25.53 1.25 0.21
CA SER A 305 24.68 1.24 1.40
C SER A 305 25.44 2.03 2.46
N TRP A 306 24.92 3.21 2.82
CA TRP A 306 25.36 3.91 4.02
C TRP A 306 25.20 3.01 5.28
N TRP A 307 24.33 2.00 5.18
CA TRP A 307 24.26 0.86 6.08
C TRP A 307 25.56 0.04 6.20
N ALA A 308 26.32 -0.20 5.13
CA ALA A 308 27.59 -0.93 5.22
C ALA A 308 28.65 -0.16 6.03
N SER A 309 28.63 1.18 6.01
CA SER A 309 29.50 1.97 6.89
C SER A 309 29.08 1.96 8.36
N LEU A 310 27.83 1.62 8.66
CA LEU A 310 27.31 1.48 10.03
C LEU A 310 27.60 0.11 10.66
N PHE A 311 27.95 -0.89 9.84
CA PHE A 311 28.22 -2.27 10.27
C PHE A 311 29.61 -2.77 9.84
N GLY A 312 30.52 -1.88 9.47
CA GLY A 312 31.93 -2.16 9.29
C GLY A 312 32.69 -2.13 10.61
N ARG A 313 32.49 -3.17 11.45
CA ARG A 313 33.45 -3.75 12.41
C ARG A 313 32.88 -5.04 12.96
#